data_AF-A0A0F9QNN1-F1
#
_entry.id   AF-A0A0F9QNN1-F1
#
_cell.length_a   1.000
_cell.length_b   1.000
_cell.length_c   1.000
_cell.angle_alpha   90.00
_cell.angle_beta   90.00
_cell.angle_gamma   90.00
#
_symmetry.space_group_name_H-M   'P 1'
#
loop_
_entity.id
_entity.type
_entity.pdbx_description
1 polymer ?
#
loop_
_entity_poly.entity_id
_entity_poly.type
_entity_poly.pdbx_seq_one_letter_code
_entity_poly.pdbx_strand_id
1 'polypeptide(L)'
;MRRKIWIKRRRNSVKLDWRKTMRMWTINIIAVVVVALLWVSLAHAQPELKVGQEVAIHFGYDLSLTPICYGRVVFVYTDEIGLARLPNDNVLPNRCRTVRRESVTGYRILKPAPRPEFKLPNVVEYEKCQQQKKRDEKEPPPSKFGVDNSGFSFPCQKIYSDDFDAIAKELRWLREGIKGLKK
;
A
#
# COMPACT_ATOMS: atom_id res chain seq x y z
N MET A 1 -56.87 -31.87 35.42
CA MET A 1 -55.57 -31.46 34.84
C MET A 1 -55.80 -30.80 33.47
N ARG A 2 -55.62 -29.48 33.34
CA ARG A 2 -55.78 -28.76 32.06
C ARG A 2 -54.41 -28.55 31.41
N ARG A 3 -54.20 -29.09 30.19
CA ARG A 3 -52.95 -28.89 29.42
C ARG A 3 -53.00 -27.54 28.73
N LYS A 4 -52.00 -26.68 28.98
CA LYS A 4 -51.80 -25.41 28.26
C LYS A 4 -51.11 -25.71 26.93
N ILE A 5 -51.84 -25.53 25.84
CA ILE A 5 -51.30 -25.65 24.48
C ILE A 5 -50.59 -24.32 24.16
N TRP A 6 -49.27 -24.39 23.99
CA TRP A 6 -48.47 -23.25 23.54
C TRP A 6 -48.56 -23.11 22.02
N ILE A 7 -49.29 -22.10 21.55
CA ILE A 7 -49.37 -21.78 20.12
C ILE A 7 -48.09 -21.02 19.74
N LYS A 8 -47.21 -21.69 18.99
CA LYS A 8 -45.96 -21.14 18.48
C LYS A 8 -46.28 -20.10 17.40
N ARG A 9 -46.17 -18.80 17.71
CA ARG A 9 -46.39 -17.69 16.78
C ARG A 9 -45.38 -17.80 15.63
N ARG A 10 -45.81 -18.26 14.45
CA ARG A 10 -45.00 -18.27 13.22
C ARG A 10 -44.60 -16.83 12.91
N ARG A 11 -43.29 -16.55 12.85
CA ARG A 11 -42.79 -15.28 12.32
C ARG A 11 -43.02 -15.29 10.82
N ASN A 12 -43.72 -14.29 10.30
CA ASN A 12 -43.89 -14.12 8.86
C ASN A 12 -42.50 -13.92 8.24
N SER A 13 -42.19 -14.74 7.23
CA SER A 13 -40.99 -14.55 6.42
C SER A 13 -41.10 -13.18 5.74
N VAL A 14 -40.18 -12.29 6.08
CA VAL A 14 -40.06 -10.99 5.41
C VAL A 14 -39.74 -11.32 3.94
N LYS A 15 -40.70 -11.04 3.04
CA LYS A 15 -40.48 -11.16 1.61
C LYS A 15 -39.43 -10.11 1.23
N LEU A 16 -38.18 -10.53 1.13
CA LEU A 16 -37.12 -9.70 0.58
C LEU A 16 -37.50 -9.39 -0.87
N ASP A 17 -37.84 -8.13 -1.11
CA ASP A 17 -38.06 -7.60 -2.45
C ASP A 17 -36.75 -7.72 -3.23
N TRP A 18 -36.65 -8.76 -4.07
CA TRP A 18 -35.46 -9.05 -4.87
C TRP A 18 -35.00 -7.83 -5.69
N ARG A 19 -35.95 -7.01 -6.18
CA ARG A 19 -35.66 -5.77 -6.91
C ARG A 19 -34.95 -4.72 -6.04
N LYS A 20 -35.29 -4.61 -4.75
CA LYS A 20 -34.63 -3.67 -3.83
C LYS A 20 -33.23 -4.16 -3.47
N THR A 21 -33.10 -5.47 -3.23
CA THR A 21 -31.81 -6.10 -2.96
C THR A 21 -30.86 -5.90 -4.15
N MET A 22 -31.29 -6.22 -5.38
CA MET A 22 -30.46 -6.04 -6.57
C MET A 22 -30.00 -4.59 -6.74
N ARG A 23 -30.88 -3.59 -6.55
CA ARG A 23 -30.51 -2.17 -6.65
C ARG A 23 -29.43 -1.78 -5.63
N MET A 24 -29.53 -2.25 -4.38
CA MET A 24 -28.49 -1.97 -3.38
C MET A 24 -27.16 -2.60 -3.76
N TRP A 25 -27.16 -3.84 -4.26
CA TRP A 25 -25.93 -4.49 -4.72
C TRP A 25 -25.30 -3.76 -5.90
N THR A 26 -26.08 -3.30 -6.88
CA THR A 26 -25.55 -2.57 -8.04
C THR A 26 -24.88 -1.26 -7.60
N ILE A 27 -25.51 -0.50 -6.71
CA ILE A 27 -24.94 0.75 -6.19
C ILE A 27 -23.62 0.49 -5.46
N ASN A 28 -23.58 -0.56 -4.62
CA ASN A 28 -22.39 -0.89 -3.85
C ASN A 28 -21.23 -1.32 -4.76
N ILE A 29 -21.52 -2.13 -5.79
CA ILE A 29 -20.52 -2.54 -6.79
C ILE A 29 -19.98 -1.34 -7.57
N ILE A 30 -20.86 -0.45 -8.04
CA ILE A 30 -20.44 0.76 -8.76
C ILE A 30 -19.56 1.64 -7.86
N ALA A 31 -19.92 1.82 -6.59
CA ALA A 31 -19.12 2.59 -5.63
C ALA A 31 -17.72 1.99 -5.46
N VAL A 32 -17.60 0.66 -5.30
CA VAL A 32 -16.30 -0.02 -5.19
C VAL A 32 -15.47 0.14 -6.46
N VAL A 33 -16.08 0.00 -7.65
CA VAL A 33 -15.36 0.15 -8.93
C VAL A 33 -14.86 1.58 -9.11
N VAL A 34 -15.68 2.59 -8.80
CA VAL A 34 -15.27 4.01 -8.88
C VAL A 34 -14.11 4.29 -7.95
N VAL A 35 -14.16 3.79 -6.71
CA VAL A 35 -13.05 3.95 -5.75
C VAL A 35 -11.80 3.26 -6.28
N ALA A 36 -11.88 2.03 -6.79
CA ALA A 36 -10.72 1.32 -7.33
C ALA A 36 -10.09 2.07 -8.52
N LEU A 37 -10.88 2.60 -9.45
CA LEU A 37 -10.38 3.39 -10.59
C LEU A 37 -9.71 4.71 -10.15
N LEU A 38 -10.27 5.38 -9.14
CA LEU A 38 -9.66 6.59 -8.56
C LEU A 38 -8.34 6.28 -7.82
N TRP A 39 -8.20 5.09 -7.23
CA TRP A 39 -6.95 4.68 -6.59
C TRP A 39 -5.86 4.32 -7.59
N VAL A 40 -6.20 3.63 -8.69
CA VAL A 40 -5.24 3.27 -9.73
C VAL A 40 -4.66 4.50 -10.45
N SER A 41 -5.48 5.55 -10.63
CA SER A 41 -5.02 6.81 -11.23
C SER A 41 -4.08 7.60 -10.33
N LEU A 42 -4.20 7.50 -8.99
CA LEU A 42 -3.27 8.14 -8.05
C LEU A 42 -1.91 7.41 -7.94
N ALA A 43 -1.86 6.11 -8.24
CA ALA A 43 -0.66 5.29 -8.05
C ALA A 43 0.43 5.49 -9.13
N HIS A 44 0.15 6.26 -10.19
CA HIS A 44 1.11 6.57 -11.26
C HIS A 44 2.05 7.76 -10.95
N ALA A 45 2.22 8.10 -9.67
CA ALA A 45 3.20 9.09 -9.26
C ALA A 45 4.62 8.55 -9.53
N GLN A 46 5.16 8.85 -10.71
CA GLN A 46 6.57 8.64 -11.01
C GLN A 46 7.40 9.44 -9.99
N PRO A 47 8.47 8.86 -9.43
CA PRO A 47 9.28 9.52 -8.40
C PRO A 47 9.90 10.80 -8.97
N GLU A 48 9.55 11.96 -8.42
CA GLU A 48 10.02 13.25 -8.91
C GLU A 48 11.54 13.28 -9.14
N LEU A 49 11.92 13.69 -10.34
CA LEU A 49 13.32 13.79 -10.76
C LEU A 49 14.01 14.91 -9.98
N LYS A 50 15.09 14.58 -9.26
CA LYS A 50 15.84 15.54 -8.44
C LYS A 50 17.20 15.83 -9.05
N VAL A 51 17.67 17.07 -8.84
CA VAL A 51 19.03 17.49 -9.19
C VAL A 51 20.06 16.59 -8.47
N GLY A 52 21.11 16.21 -9.18
CA GLY A 52 22.18 15.34 -8.71
C GLY A 52 21.93 13.85 -8.92
N GLN A 53 20.72 13.43 -9.31
CA GLN A 53 20.43 12.03 -9.59
C GLN A 53 21.03 11.57 -10.91
N GLU A 54 21.54 10.34 -10.93
CA GLU A 54 22.00 9.68 -12.15
C GLU A 54 20.83 8.96 -12.79
N VAL A 55 20.48 9.36 -14.01
CA VAL A 55 19.26 8.93 -14.71
C VAL A 55 19.58 8.49 -16.14
N ALA A 56 18.75 7.58 -16.63
CA ALA A 56 18.70 7.16 -18.02
C ALA A 56 17.36 7.64 -18.60
N ILE A 57 17.41 8.45 -19.66
CA ILE A 57 16.24 9.04 -20.31
C ILE A 57 15.90 8.27 -21.59
N HIS A 58 14.61 7.99 -21.76
CA HIS A 58 14.02 7.34 -22.92
C HIS A 58 13.24 8.37 -23.75
N PHE A 59 13.38 8.32 -25.07
CA PHE A 59 12.69 9.21 -26.01
C PHE A 59 11.80 8.40 -26.94
N GLY A 60 10.66 8.99 -27.30
CA GLY A 60 9.80 8.47 -28.36
C GLY A 60 8.94 7.26 -27.96
N TYR A 61 8.08 6.88 -28.89
CA TYR A 61 7.10 5.78 -28.79
C TYR A 61 7.70 4.39 -29.03
N ASP A 62 9.00 4.32 -29.30
CA ASP A 62 9.66 3.04 -29.55
C ASP A 62 9.71 2.25 -28.25
N LEU A 63 9.04 1.10 -28.25
CA LEU A 63 9.01 0.10 -27.18
C LEU A 63 10.40 -0.50 -26.88
N SER A 64 11.44 -0.05 -27.57
CA SER A 64 12.82 -0.39 -27.24
C SER A 64 13.18 0.30 -25.92
N LEU A 65 13.19 -0.48 -24.84
CA LEU A 65 13.59 -0.11 -23.47
C LEU A 65 15.03 0.41 -23.35
N THR A 66 15.74 0.63 -24.47
CA THR A 66 17.09 1.17 -24.53
C THR A 66 17.06 2.67 -24.28
N PRO A 67 17.58 3.15 -23.13
CA PRO A 67 17.69 4.58 -22.90
C PRO A 67 18.72 5.18 -23.87
N ILE A 68 18.41 6.36 -24.37
CA ILE A 68 19.19 7.04 -25.40
C ILE A 68 20.19 8.00 -24.77
N CYS A 69 19.87 8.55 -23.59
CA CYS A 69 20.72 9.47 -22.86
C CYS A 69 20.94 8.98 -21.44
N TYR A 70 22.19 8.98 -20.99
CA TYR A 70 22.58 8.72 -19.62
C TYR A 70 23.27 9.94 -19.05
N GLY A 71 22.91 10.38 -17.85
CA GLY A 71 23.52 11.57 -17.29
C GLY A 71 23.15 11.83 -15.85
N ARG A 72 23.84 12.78 -15.24
CA ARG A 72 23.47 13.34 -13.94
C ARG A 72 22.57 14.55 -14.16
N VAL A 73 21.41 14.59 -13.51
CA VAL A 73 20.50 15.74 -13.58
C VAL A 73 21.17 16.97 -12.96
N VAL A 74 21.27 18.05 -13.72
CA VAL A 74 21.84 19.33 -13.26
C VAL A 74 20.74 20.32 -12.91
N PHE A 75 19.67 20.34 -13.69
CA PHE A 75 18.49 21.17 -13.47
C PHE A 75 17.25 20.50 -14.06
N VAL A 76 16.10 20.80 -13.47
CA VAL A 76 14.78 20.38 -13.95
C VAL A 76 13.90 21.62 -13.98
N TYR A 77 13.55 22.07 -15.19
CA TYR A 77 12.56 23.12 -15.41
C TYR A 77 11.23 22.50 -15.85
N THR A 78 10.22 23.34 -16.06
CA THR A 78 8.91 22.89 -16.56
C THR A 78 9.04 22.13 -17.88
N ASP A 79 9.87 22.66 -18.79
CA ASP A 79 9.91 22.20 -20.17
C ASP A 79 11.22 21.50 -20.53
N GLU A 80 12.24 21.60 -19.69
CA GLU A 80 13.59 21.12 -19.99
C GLU A 80 14.27 20.42 -18.82
N ILE A 81 15.09 19.43 -19.14
CA ILE A 81 15.92 18.67 -18.21
C ILE A 81 17.38 18.80 -18.66
N GLY A 82 18.23 19.32 -17.79
CA GLY A 82 19.66 19.41 -18.02
C GLY A 82 20.38 18.18 -17.52
N LEU A 83 21.22 17.57 -18.36
CA LEU A 83 22.08 16.45 -17.99
C LEU A 83 23.57 16.81 -18.11
N ALA A 84 24.31 16.51 -17.05
CA ALA A 84 25.75 16.47 -17.05
C ALA A 84 26.24 15.07 -17.42
N ARG A 85 27.43 15.05 -18.01
CA ARG A 85 28.15 13.82 -18.38
C ARG A 85 28.51 13.00 -17.14
N LEU A 86 28.32 11.69 -17.22
CA LEU A 86 28.79 10.76 -16.19
C LEU A 86 30.32 10.64 -16.29
N PRO A 87 31.02 10.47 -15.15
CA PRO A 87 32.49 10.49 -15.12
C PRO A 87 33.14 9.38 -15.95
N ASN A 88 32.43 8.27 -16.20
CA ASN A 88 32.95 7.12 -16.93
C ASN A 88 32.50 7.03 -18.40
N ASP A 89 31.57 7.89 -18.84
CA ASP A 89 31.07 7.86 -20.22
C ASP A 89 31.75 8.93 -21.05
N ASN A 90 32.48 8.50 -22.08
CA ASN A 90 33.33 9.39 -22.87
C ASN A 90 32.60 10.15 -23.98
N VAL A 91 31.32 9.88 -24.22
CA VAL A 91 30.54 10.58 -25.24
C VAL A 91 29.11 10.70 -24.77
N LEU A 92 28.77 11.80 -24.08
CA LEU A 92 27.38 12.23 -24.02
C LEU A 92 27.08 12.98 -25.32
N PRO A 93 26.17 12.49 -26.19
CA PRO A 93 25.80 13.22 -27.39
C PRO A 93 25.40 14.65 -27.03
N ASN A 94 25.78 15.66 -27.82
CA ASN A 94 25.38 17.05 -27.53
C ASN A 94 23.85 17.21 -27.37
N ARG A 95 23.07 16.36 -28.06
CA ARG A 95 21.61 16.28 -27.95
C ARG A 95 21.09 15.86 -26.57
N CYS A 96 21.92 15.24 -25.75
CA CYS A 96 21.58 14.78 -24.41
C CYS A 96 21.89 15.80 -23.31
N ARG A 97 22.57 16.93 -23.61
CA ARG A 97 22.89 17.94 -22.57
C ARG A 97 21.65 18.64 -22.04
N THR A 98 20.71 18.95 -22.92
CA THR A 98 19.43 19.58 -22.59
C THR A 98 18.34 18.85 -23.36
N VAL A 99 17.38 18.31 -22.62
CA VAL A 99 16.31 17.47 -23.14
C VAL A 99 14.98 18.14 -22.88
N ARG A 100 14.15 18.30 -23.91
CA ARG A 100 12.78 18.81 -23.74
C ARG A 100 11.91 17.75 -23.07
N ARG A 101 11.23 18.11 -22.00
CA ARG A 101 10.38 17.21 -21.21
C ARG A 101 9.27 16.57 -22.05
N GLU A 102 8.74 17.30 -23.03
CA GLU A 102 7.73 16.80 -23.98
C GLU A 102 8.24 15.64 -24.85
N SER A 103 9.55 15.56 -25.08
CA SER A 103 10.18 14.49 -25.86
C SER A 103 10.54 13.26 -25.02
N VAL A 104 10.41 13.36 -23.69
CA VAL A 104 10.72 12.28 -22.73
C VAL A 104 9.48 11.43 -22.53
N THR A 105 9.55 10.16 -22.93
CA THR A 105 8.48 9.20 -22.66
C THR A 105 8.64 8.51 -21.31
N GLY A 106 9.87 8.42 -20.83
CA GLY A 106 10.17 7.87 -19.51
C GLY A 106 11.60 8.11 -19.10
N TYR A 107 11.88 7.82 -17.82
CA TYR A 107 13.23 7.81 -17.28
C TYR A 107 13.37 6.70 -16.25
N ARG A 108 14.62 6.26 -16.06
CA ARG A 108 15.01 5.31 -15.04
C ARG A 108 16.12 5.90 -14.19
N ILE A 109 15.93 5.93 -12.88
CA ILE A 109 16.99 6.33 -11.94
C ILE A 109 17.98 5.16 -11.83
N LEU A 110 19.26 5.41 -12.13
CA LEU A 110 20.30 4.39 -12.15
C LEU A 110 20.68 3.91 -10.74
N LYS A 111 20.73 4.85 -9.80
CA LYS A 111 21.03 4.60 -8.38
C LYS A 111 19.89 5.16 -7.52
N PRO A 112 18.75 4.46 -7.46
CA PRO A 112 17.66 4.88 -6.59
C PRO A 112 18.16 4.93 -5.14
N ALA A 113 17.68 5.90 -4.36
CA ALA A 113 17.99 5.94 -2.94
C ALA A 113 17.61 4.60 -2.30
N PRO A 114 18.42 4.08 -1.35
CA PRO A 114 18.11 2.83 -0.68
C PRO A 114 16.70 2.93 -0.12
N ARG A 115 15.82 2.06 -0.62
CA ARG A 115 14.45 1.98 -0.10
C ARG A 115 14.58 1.56 1.36
N PRO A 116 13.90 2.22 2.31
CA PRO A 116 13.86 1.71 3.67
C PRO A 116 13.45 0.25 3.62
N GLU A 117 14.26 -0.62 4.22
CA GLU A 117 13.99 -2.05 4.26
C GLU A 117 12.70 -2.24 5.04
N PHE A 118 11.61 -2.49 4.32
CA PHE A 118 10.36 -2.87 4.95
C PHE A 118 10.55 -4.27 5.52
N LYS A 119 10.79 -4.33 6.83
CA LYS A 119 10.80 -5.59 7.57
C LYS A 119 9.38 -6.11 7.62
N LEU A 120 9.06 -7.01 6.69
CA LEU A 120 7.83 -7.79 6.78
C LEU A 120 7.88 -8.58 8.11
N PRO A 121 6.81 -8.55 8.92
CA PRO A 121 6.74 -9.39 10.11
C PRO A 121 6.97 -10.85 9.70
N ASN A 122 7.81 -11.55 10.46
CA ASN A 122 8.27 -12.88 10.10
C ASN A 122 7.07 -13.84 10.00
N VAL A 123 6.85 -14.39 8.80
CA VAL A 123 5.70 -15.25 8.49
C VAL A 123 5.67 -16.47 9.40
N VAL A 124 6.84 -16.96 9.81
CA VAL A 124 6.97 -18.11 10.73
C VAL A 124 6.46 -17.78 12.14
N GLU A 125 6.67 -16.55 12.62
CA GLU A 125 6.14 -16.09 13.91
C GLU A 125 4.64 -15.86 13.84
N TYR A 126 4.15 -15.36 12.69
CA TYR A 126 2.72 -15.17 12.45
C TYR A 126 1.95 -16.50 12.45
N GLU A 127 2.46 -17.53 11.78
CA GLU A 127 1.82 -18.85 11.74
C GLU A 127 1.81 -19.54 13.11
N LYS A 128 2.92 -19.45 13.86
CA LYS A 128 2.98 -19.98 15.23
C LYS A 128 1.94 -19.32 16.13
N CYS A 129 1.77 -18.00 16.01
CA CYS A 129 0.78 -17.26 16.78
C CYS A 129 -0.67 -17.62 16.41
N GLN A 130 -0.97 -17.82 15.13
CA GLN A 130 -2.30 -18.28 14.66
C GLN A 130 -2.61 -19.71 15.14
N GLN A 131 -1.61 -20.59 15.19
CA GLN A 131 -1.77 -21.96 15.69
C GLN A 131 -2.02 -22.00 17.19
N GLN A 132 -1.34 -21.16 17.97
CA GLN A 132 -1.58 -21.03 19.42
C GLN A 132 -3.03 -20.61 19.70
N LYS A 133 -3.52 -19.56 19.02
CA LYS A 133 -4.88 -19.07 19.18
C LYS A 133 -5.95 -20.12 18.88
N LYS A 134 -5.72 -20.98 17.87
CA LYS A 134 -6.62 -22.11 17.53
C LYS A 134 -6.59 -23.24 18.56
N ARG A 135 -5.49 -23.43 19.29
CA ARG A 135 -5.43 -24.39 20.41
C ARG A 135 -6.19 -23.84 21.61
N ASP A 136 -5.93 -22.59 21.96
CA ASP A 136 -6.54 -21.93 23.11
C ASP A 136 -8.06 -21.79 22.96
N GLU A 137 -8.58 -21.68 21.73
CA GLU A 137 -10.02 -21.63 21.45
C GLU A 137 -10.70 -23.01 21.49
N LYS A 138 -9.93 -24.11 21.43
CA LYS A 138 -10.46 -25.48 21.49
C LYS A 138 -10.51 -26.06 22.90
N GLU A 139 -9.75 -25.51 23.84
CA GLU A 139 -9.84 -25.92 25.24
C GLU A 139 -10.89 -25.08 25.98
N PRO A 140 -11.90 -25.69 26.63
CA PRO A 140 -12.80 -24.94 27.50
C PRO A 140 -11.99 -24.33 28.65
N PRO A 141 -12.28 -23.08 29.06
CA PRO A 141 -11.52 -22.44 30.13
C PRO A 141 -11.57 -23.31 31.39
N PRO A 142 -10.43 -23.56 32.06
CA PRO A 142 -10.43 -24.33 33.29
C PRO A 142 -11.34 -23.64 34.30
N SER A 143 -12.28 -24.43 34.83
CA SER A 143 -13.18 -24.04 35.91
C SER A 143 -12.35 -23.50 37.08
N LYS A 144 -12.44 -22.18 37.27
CA LYS A 144 -11.82 -21.35 38.32
C LYS A 144 -11.48 -22.09 39.62
N PHE A 145 -10.24 -21.96 40.09
CA PHE A 145 -9.98 -21.81 41.52
C PHE A 145 -8.66 -21.06 41.75
N GLY A 146 -8.79 -19.78 42.15
CA GLY A 146 -7.81 -19.00 42.89
C GLY A 146 -6.50 -18.59 42.20
N VAL A 147 -5.94 -17.49 42.69
CA VAL A 147 -4.54 -17.06 42.58
C VAL A 147 -4.21 -16.11 41.40
N ASP A 148 -4.21 -14.84 41.79
CA ASP A 148 -3.27 -13.75 41.51
C ASP A 148 -3.18 -13.12 40.11
N ASN A 149 -3.52 -11.83 40.09
CA ASN A 149 -3.40 -10.87 38.98
C ASN A 149 -1.93 -10.51 38.66
N SER A 150 -1.08 -11.50 38.39
CA SER A 150 0.25 -11.24 37.83
C SER A 150 0.29 -11.59 36.34
N GLY A 151 0.00 -10.60 35.51
CA GLY A 151 0.72 -10.38 34.26
C GLY A 151 0.83 -11.54 33.25
N PHE A 152 -0.25 -12.28 32.97
CA PHE A 152 -0.29 -13.12 31.77
C PHE A 152 -0.49 -12.24 30.51
N SER A 153 0.56 -11.52 30.14
CA SER A 153 0.71 -10.93 28.82
C SER A 153 0.94 -12.08 27.85
N PHE A 154 -0.07 -12.45 27.06
CA PHE A 154 0.13 -13.34 25.93
C PHE A 154 1.26 -12.76 25.05
N PRO A 155 2.36 -13.49 24.79
CA PRO A 155 3.49 -12.96 24.03
C PRO A 155 3.09 -12.50 22.62
N CYS A 156 2.03 -13.09 22.06
CA CYS A 156 1.43 -12.63 20.82
C CYS A 156 0.92 -11.18 20.90
N GLN A 157 0.29 -10.75 21.99
CA GLN A 157 -0.35 -9.42 22.03
C GLN A 157 0.67 -8.27 22.03
N LYS A 158 1.87 -8.52 22.55
CA LYS A 158 2.97 -7.54 22.61
C LYS A 158 3.65 -7.33 21.26
N ILE A 159 3.77 -8.39 20.44
CA ILE A 159 4.28 -8.27 19.06
C ILE A 159 3.29 -7.46 18.20
N TYR A 160 1.99 -7.65 18.42
CA TYR A 160 0.96 -6.92 17.69
C TYR A 160 0.84 -5.43 18.10
N SER A 161 1.10 -5.03 19.34
CA SER A 161 0.97 -3.61 19.72
C SER A 161 2.13 -2.76 19.21
N ASP A 162 3.36 -3.25 19.38
CA ASP A 162 4.56 -2.44 19.15
C ASP A 162 4.84 -2.29 17.64
N ASP A 163 4.58 -3.34 16.86
CA ASP A 163 4.71 -3.28 15.39
C ASP A 163 3.57 -2.50 14.73
N PHE A 164 2.32 -2.60 15.23
CA PHE A 164 1.24 -1.78 14.68
C PHE A 164 1.39 -0.31 15.04
N ASP A 165 1.90 0.03 16.23
CA ASP A 165 2.18 1.42 16.57
C ASP A 165 3.36 1.97 15.74
N ALA A 166 4.38 1.16 15.47
CA ALA A 166 5.46 1.54 14.55
C ALA A 166 4.95 1.79 13.12
N ILE A 167 4.14 0.86 12.58
CA ILE A 167 3.50 1.00 11.26
C ILE A 167 2.56 2.21 11.23
N ALA A 168 1.74 2.40 12.27
CA ALA A 168 0.83 3.52 12.37
C ALA A 168 1.56 4.85 12.44
N LYS A 169 2.72 4.91 13.12
CA LYS A 169 3.57 6.10 13.21
C LYS A 169 4.25 6.42 11.88
N GLU A 170 4.73 5.40 11.15
CA GLU A 170 5.23 5.58 9.77
C GLU A 170 4.14 6.05 8.81
N LEU A 171 2.94 5.45 8.85
CA LEU A 171 1.81 5.88 8.04
C LEU A 171 1.38 7.32 8.36
N ARG A 172 1.46 7.74 9.63
CA ARG A 172 1.18 9.11 10.06
C ARG A 172 2.23 10.08 9.52
N TRP A 173 3.51 9.70 9.56
CA TRP A 173 4.61 10.51 9.01
C TRP A 173 4.50 10.67 7.49
N LEU A 174 4.22 9.58 6.76
CA LEU A 174 3.99 9.61 5.32
C LEU A 174 2.79 10.50 4.95
N ARG A 175 1.71 10.45 5.74
CA ARG A 175 0.52 11.29 5.51
C ARG A 175 0.82 12.78 5.66
N GLU A 176 1.62 13.17 6.64
CA GLU A 176 2.03 14.56 6.83
C GLU A 176 3.02 15.01 5.73
N GLY A 177 3.94 14.15 5.30
CA GLY A 177 4.82 14.42 4.15
C GLY A 177 4.03 14.70 2.86
N ILE A 178 2.99 13.90 2.59
CA ILE A 178 2.12 14.09 1.42
C ILE A 178 1.29 15.38 1.52
N LYS A 179 0.83 15.76 2.71
CA LYS A 179 0.14 17.05 2.91
C LYS A 179 1.08 18.24 2.67
N GLY A 180 2.35 18.13 3.07
CA GLY A 180 3.36 19.15 2.83
C GLY A 180 3.64 19.40 1.35
N LEU A 181 3.55 18.37 0.51
CA LEU A 181 3.72 18.45 -0.95
C LEU A 181 2.50 19.00 -1.71
N LYS A 182 1.36 19.19 -1.04
CA LYS A 182 0.12 19.74 -1.63
C LYS A 182 -0.03 21.25 -1.44
N LYS A 183 0.93 21.93 -0.81
CA LYS A 183 1.02 23.39 -0.73
C LYS A 183 1.98 23.91 -1.79
#